data_AF-A0A0A0U719-F1
#
_entry.id   AF-A0A0A0U719-F1
#
_cell.length_a   1.000
_cell.length_b   1.000
_cell.length_c   1.000
_cell.angle_alpha   90.00
_cell.angle_beta   90.00
_cell.angle_gamma   90.00
#
_symmetry.space_group_name_H-M   'P 1'
#
loop_
_entity.id
_entity.type
_entity.pdbx_description
1 polymer ?
#
loop_
_entity_poly.entity_id
_entity_poly.type
_entity_poly.pdbx_seq_one_letter_code
_entity_poly.pdbx_strand_id
1 'polypeptide(L)'
;MGIGNRDHILTLCNQPTIAERFQNRFGRLPNDTDVNEIYKRFMPLQIAKVGEYSALIPGTLESIAALRQAGLKIGSTSGYPRVVMNKLVPMAAAAGYIPDHIVASDEVLKGRPSPAQALANVIALGLDDFAACVKVDDT
;
A
#
# COMPACT_ATOMS: atom_id res chain seq x y z
N MET A 1 -7.99 -6.10 -2.38
CA MET A 1 -7.35 -4.77 -2.37
C MET A 1 -6.90 -4.38 -0.96
N GLY A 2 -5.59 -4.30 -0.72
CA GLY A 2 -4.98 -3.92 0.56
C GLY A 2 -5.39 -2.53 1.07
N ILE A 3 -6.24 -2.51 2.09
CA ILE A 3 -6.72 -1.31 2.80
C ILE A 3 -5.52 -0.61 3.50
N GLY A 4 -5.58 0.71 3.66
CA GLY A 4 -4.54 1.45 4.39
C GLY A 4 -4.37 0.92 5.82
N ASN A 5 -3.13 0.90 6.33
CA ASN A 5 -2.80 0.27 7.62
C ASN A 5 -3.72 0.67 8.79
N ARG A 6 -4.05 1.98 8.91
CA ARG A 6 -4.94 2.47 9.98
C ARG A 6 -6.36 1.90 9.83
N ASP A 7 -6.87 1.92 8.61
CA ASP A 7 -8.21 1.40 8.31
C ASP A 7 -8.25 -0.12 8.49
N HIS A 8 -7.16 -0.83 8.19
CA HIS A 8 -7.03 -2.26 8.48
C HIS A 8 -7.05 -2.52 9.99
N ILE A 9 -6.32 -1.73 10.80
CA ILE A 9 -6.40 -1.83 12.27
C ILE A 9 -7.83 -1.58 12.76
N LEU A 10 -8.53 -0.57 12.23
CA LEU A 10 -9.93 -0.31 12.56
C LEU A 10 -10.83 -1.49 12.19
N THR A 11 -10.66 -2.07 11.01
CA THR A 11 -11.39 -3.29 10.59
C THR A 11 -11.16 -4.44 11.57
N LEU A 12 -9.91 -4.67 12.00
CA LEU A 12 -9.59 -5.69 12.99
C LEU A 12 -10.22 -5.38 14.35
N CYS A 13 -10.15 -4.14 14.83
CA CYS A 13 -10.79 -3.72 16.08
C CYS A 13 -12.31 -3.92 16.08
N ASN A 14 -12.96 -3.87 14.91
CA ASN A 14 -14.39 -4.10 14.76
C ASN A 14 -14.78 -5.58 14.58
N GLN A 15 -13.81 -6.51 14.49
CA GLN A 15 -14.13 -7.94 14.48
C GLN A 15 -14.65 -8.38 15.86
N PRO A 16 -15.79 -9.09 15.96
CA PRO A 16 -16.43 -9.40 17.24
C PRO A 16 -15.50 -10.05 18.27
N THR A 17 -14.69 -11.02 17.84
CA THR A 17 -13.76 -11.75 18.71
C THR A 17 -12.61 -10.87 19.23
N ILE A 18 -12.15 -9.90 18.43
CA ILE A 18 -11.11 -8.95 18.82
C ILE A 18 -11.69 -7.90 19.76
N ALA A 19 -12.87 -7.36 19.43
CA ALA A 19 -13.58 -6.38 20.24
C ALA A 19 -13.91 -6.93 21.64
N GLU A 20 -14.40 -8.17 21.74
CA GLU A 20 -14.67 -8.85 23.00
C GLU A 20 -13.41 -9.02 23.85
N ARG A 21 -12.31 -9.47 23.24
CA ARG A 21 -11.01 -9.58 23.93
C ARG A 21 -10.51 -8.24 24.44
N PHE A 22 -10.69 -7.18 23.66
CA PHE A 22 -10.32 -5.83 24.06
C PHE A 22 -11.17 -5.35 25.24
N GLN A 23 -12.50 -5.57 25.18
CA GLN A 23 -13.41 -5.22 26.26
C GLN A 23 -13.10 -5.99 27.55
N ASN A 24 -12.80 -7.28 27.46
CA ASN A 24 -12.42 -8.10 28.62
C ASN A 24 -11.12 -7.61 29.29
N ARG A 25 -10.20 -7.02 28.52
CA ARG A 25 -8.92 -6.51 29.05
C ARG A 25 -9.01 -5.08 29.58
N PHE A 26 -9.76 -4.20 28.89
CA PHE A 26 -9.76 -2.75 29.13
C PHE A 26 -11.08 -2.20 29.65
N GLY A 27 -12.12 -3.03 29.79
CA GLY A 27 -13.44 -2.66 30.31
C GLY A 27 -14.32 -1.84 29.36
N ARG A 28 -13.89 -1.63 28.11
CA ARG A 28 -14.60 -0.88 27.08
C ARG A 28 -14.26 -1.37 25.68
N LEU A 29 -15.08 -1.05 24.69
CA LEU A 29 -14.75 -1.32 23.28
C LEU A 29 -13.60 -0.42 22.78
N PRO A 30 -12.85 -0.86 21.74
CA PRO A 30 -11.87 -0.02 21.06
C PRO A 30 -12.51 1.26 20.51
N ASN A 31 -11.77 2.37 20.54
CA ASN A 31 -12.17 3.63 19.92
C ASN A 31 -11.06 4.16 18.99
N ASP A 32 -11.32 5.31 18.34
CA ASP A 32 -10.36 5.92 17.43
C ASP A 32 -9.00 6.26 18.07
N THR A 33 -8.98 6.59 19.36
CA THR A 33 -7.73 6.84 20.09
C THR A 33 -6.90 5.56 20.17
N ASP A 34 -7.50 4.41 20.46
CA ASP A 34 -6.79 3.12 20.50
C ASP A 34 -6.23 2.74 19.13
N VAL A 35 -7.04 2.91 18.07
CA VAL A 35 -6.61 2.66 16.68
C VAL A 35 -5.39 3.51 16.33
N ASN A 36 -5.42 4.79 16.69
CA ASN A 36 -4.31 5.71 16.44
C ASN A 36 -3.05 5.33 17.24
N GLU A 37 -3.19 4.91 18.50
CA GLU A 37 -2.06 4.47 19.32
C GLU A 37 -1.45 3.15 18.84
N ILE A 38 -2.28 2.19 18.42
CA ILE A 38 -1.82 0.95 17.78
C ILE A 38 -1.09 1.29 16.49
N TYR A 39 -1.65 2.16 15.65
CA TYR A 39 -1.02 2.59 14.42
C TYR A 39 0.35 3.24 14.66
N LYS A 40 0.46 4.17 15.60
CA LYS A 40 1.75 4.81 15.98
C LYS A 40 2.80 3.79 16.42
N ARG A 41 2.41 2.76 17.18
CA ARG A 41 3.31 1.68 17.63
C ARG A 41 3.69 0.72 16.50
N PHE A 42 2.76 0.47 15.60
CA PHE A 42 2.95 -0.45 14.48
C PHE A 42 3.88 0.12 13.40
N MET A 43 3.79 1.42 13.13
CA MET A 43 4.54 2.06 12.04
C MET A 43 6.06 1.85 12.11
N PRO A 44 6.75 2.08 13.25
CA PRO A 44 8.19 1.79 13.37
C PRO A 44 8.52 0.32 13.13
N LEU A 45 7.68 -0.61 13.60
CA LEU A 45 7.88 -2.05 13.42
C LEU A 45 7.73 -2.44 11.95
N GLN A 46 6.73 -1.89 11.27
CA GLN A 46 6.53 -2.12 9.84
C GLN A 46 7.71 -1.57 9.03
N ILE A 47 8.19 -0.36 9.33
CA ILE A 47 9.36 0.22 8.66
C ILE A 47 10.61 -0.64 8.86
N ALA A 48 10.83 -1.16 10.06
CA ALA A 48 11.96 -2.04 10.34
C ALA A 48 11.90 -3.34 9.53
N LYS A 49 10.70 -3.90 9.34
CA LYS A 49 10.49 -5.18 8.64
C LYS A 49 10.31 -5.07 7.14
N VAL A 50 9.84 -3.93 6.62
CA VAL A 50 9.54 -3.80 5.17
C VAL A 50 10.76 -4.05 4.30
N GLY A 51 11.96 -3.69 4.77
CA GLY A 51 13.21 -3.96 4.06
C GLY A 51 13.66 -5.41 4.09
N GLU A 52 13.28 -6.18 5.12
CA GLU A 52 13.58 -7.62 5.18
C GLU A 52 12.77 -8.41 4.13
N TYR A 53 11.59 -7.90 3.75
CA TYR A 53 10.67 -8.52 2.81
C TYR A 53 10.55 -7.74 1.49
N SER A 54 11.60 -7.00 1.09
CA SER A 54 11.59 -6.18 -0.13
C SER A 54 12.15 -6.89 -1.38
N ALA A 55 12.43 -8.19 -1.30
CA ALA A 55 12.94 -8.95 -2.44
C ALA A 55 11.91 -8.98 -3.58
N LEU A 56 12.37 -8.79 -4.81
CA LEU A 56 11.51 -8.89 -5.98
C LEU A 56 11.04 -10.32 -6.18
N ILE A 57 9.78 -10.47 -6.60
CA ILE A 57 9.22 -11.75 -7.00
C ILE A 57 9.98 -12.23 -8.26
N PRO A 58 10.39 -13.51 -8.36
CA PRO A 58 11.03 -14.04 -9.57
C PRO A 58 10.23 -13.73 -10.84
N GLY A 59 10.89 -13.28 -11.91
CA GLY A 59 10.22 -12.89 -13.15
C GLY A 59 9.77 -11.42 -13.22
N THR A 60 9.89 -10.65 -12.12
CA THR A 60 9.44 -9.25 -12.09
C THR A 60 10.20 -8.39 -13.09
N LEU A 61 11.54 -8.46 -13.12
CA LEU A 61 12.35 -7.58 -13.97
C LEU A 61 12.17 -7.91 -15.46
N GLU A 62 12.09 -9.20 -15.79
CA GLU A 62 11.82 -9.70 -17.12
C GLU A 62 10.45 -9.20 -17.62
N SER A 63 9.43 -9.28 -16.77
CA SER A 63 8.09 -8.81 -17.09
C SER A 63 8.06 -7.30 -17.33
N ILE A 64 8.69 -6.52 -16.44
CA ILE A 64 8.75 -5.06 -16.56
C ILE A 64 9.54 -4.64 -17.81
N ALA A 65 10.63 -5.34 -18.13
CA ALA A 65 11.40 -5.09 -19.35
C ALA A 65 10.56 -5.35 -20.60
N ALA A 66 9.81 -6.46 -20.66
CA ALA A 66 8.93 -6.77 -21.78
C ALA A 66 7.80 -5.73 -21.95
N LEU A 67 7.18 -5.29 -20.86
CA LEU A 67 6.16 -4.24 -20.89
C LEU A 67 6.72 -2.91 -21.40
N ARG A 68 7.93 -2.54 -20.95
CA ARG A 68 8.61 -1.33 -21.43
C ARG A 68 8.99 -1.43 -22.91
N GLN A 69 9.44 -2.58 -23.39
CA GLN A 69 9.71 -2.82 -24.83
C GLN A 69 8.44 -2.67 -25.69
N ALA A 70 7.27 -3.01 -25.14
CA ALA A 70 5.98 -2.78 -25.78
C ALA A 70 5.49 -1.32 -25.70
N GLY A 71 6.28 -0.41 -25.13
CA GLY A 71 5.94 1.02 -25.01
C GLY A 71 4.98 1.33 -23.86
N LEU A 72 4.79 0.42 -22.90
CA LEU A 72 3.88 0.62 -21.77
C LEU A 72 4.56 1.39 -20.63
N LYS A 73 3.80 2.31 -20.03
CA LYS A 73 4.18 3.00 -18.80
C LYS A 73 3.84 2.15 -17.58
N ILE A 74 4.66 2.23 -16.53
CA ILE A 74 4.56 1.42 -15.32
C ILE A 74 4.22 2.34 -14.13
N GLY A 75 2.95 2.33 -13.71
CA GLY A 75 2.50 2.95 -12.46
C GLY A 75 2.45 1.95 -11.31
N SER A 76 2.58 2.44 -10.09
CA SER A 76 2.43 1.62 -8.87
C SER A 76 1.54 2.30 -7.85
N THR A 77 0.76 1.49 -7.13
CA THR A 77 -0.02 1.92 -5.97
C THR A 77 0.29 1.01 -4.79
N SER A 78 0.30 1.56 -3.57
CA SER A 78 0.59 0.79 -2.37
C SER A 78 -0.38 1.11 -1.25
N GLY A 79 -0.72 0.10 -0.42
CA GLY A 79 -1.41 0.31 0.85
C GLY A 79 -0.52 0.95 1.91
N TYR A 80 0.80 0.96 1.70
CA TYR A 80 1.76 1.61 2.58
C TYR A 80 1.72 3.15 2.44
N PRO A 81 1.82 3.88 3.57
CA PRO A 81 1.94 5.34 3.55
C PRO A 81 3.32 5.77 3.03
N ARG A 82 3.45 7.04 2.66
CA ARG A 82 4.64 7.62 2.03
C ARG A 82 5.90 7.41 2.87
N VAL A 83 5.78 7.46 4.20
CA VAL A 83 6.92 7.20 5.11
C VAL A 83 7.51 5.79 4.96
N VAL A 84 6.68 4.78 4.72
CA VAL A 84 7.13 3.40 4.47
C VAL A 84 7.67 3.26 3.05
N MET A 85 6.97 3.85 2.07
CA MET A 85 7.42 3.84 0.68
C MET A 85 8.78 4.52 0.51
N ASN A 86 9.09 5.58 1.27
CA ASN A 86 10.40 6.23 1.25
C ASN A 86 11.56 5.32 1.67
N LYS A 87 11.28 4.21 2.36
CA LYS A 87 12.27 3.17 2.69
C LYS A 87 12.30 2.06 1.65
N LEU A 88 11.13 1.67 1.14
CA LEU A 88 11.01 0.56 0.19
C LEU A 88 11.46 0.93 -1.23
N VAL A 89 11.14 2.14 -1.71
CA VAL A 89 11.43 2.57 -3.08
C VAL A 89 12.94 2.53 -3.41
N PRO A 90 13.85 3.04 -2.54
CA PRO A 90 15.28 2.90 -2.79
C PRO A 90 15.76 1.45 -2.87
N MET A 91 15.18 0.55 -2.07
CA MET A 91 15.55 -0.88 -2.06
C MET A 91 15.08 -1.56 -3.34
N ALA A 92 13.85 -1.28 -3.79
CA ALA A 92 13.34 -1.78 -5.05
C ALA A 92 14.15 -1.26 -6.25
N ALA A 93 14.53 0.01 -6.23
CA ALA A 93 15.38 0.61 -7.25
C ALA A 93 16.79 -0.01 -7.27
N ALA A 94 17.40 -0.27 -6.11
CA ALA A 94 18.67 -0.98 -6.01
C ALA A 94 18.59 -2.43 -6.52
N ALA A 95 17.40 -3.05 -6.42
CA ALA A 95 17.11 -4.35 -7.01
C ALA A 95 16.71 -4.30 -8.50
N GLY A 96 16.73 -3.11 -9.13
CA GLY A 96 16.45 -2.92 -10.56
C GLY A 96 14.99 -2.63 -10.93
N TYR A 97 14.08 -2.54 -9.96
CA TYR A 97 12.68 -2.19 -10.20
C TYR A 97 12.42 -0.70 -9.96
N ILE A 98 12.15 0.03 -11.04
CA ILE A 98 11.85 1.46 -11.02
C ILE A 98 10.58 1.70 -11.85
N PRO A 99 9.40 1.86 -11.22
CA PRO A 99 8.21 2.30 -11.91
C PRO A 99 8.30 3.79 -12.27
N ASP A 100 7.51 4.22 -13.25
CA ASP A 100 7.46 5.61 -13.74
C ASP A 100 6.77 6.55 -12.74
N HIS A 101 5.80 6.03 -11.97
CA HIS A 101 5.14 6.76 -10.89
C HIS A 101 4.68 5.84 -9.77
N ILE A 102 4.67 6.34 -8.53
CA ILE A 102 4.30 5.59 -7.32
C ILE A 102 3.40 6.45 -6.45
N VAL A 103 2.22 5.92 -6.13
CA VAL A 103 1.24 6.56 -5.25
C VAL A 103 1.06 5.73 -3.96
N ALA A 104 1.47 6.31 -2.83
CA ALA A 104 1.27 5.77 -1.49
C ALA A 104 -0.18 5.97 -1.01
N SER A 105 -0.57 5.32 0.09
CA SER A 105 -1.96 5.32 0.56
C SER A 105 -2.44 6.65 1.15
N ASP A 106 -1.52 7.45 1.70
CA ASP A 106 -1.77 8.74 2.36
C ASP A 106 -1.64 9.96 1.43
N GLU A 107 -1.42 9.73 0.14
CA GLU A 107 -1.34 10.78 -0.89
C GLU A 107 -2.66 11.07 -1.58
N VAL A 108 -3.69 10.28 -1.26
CA VAL A 108 -5.05 10.45 -1.74
C VAL A 108 -6.02 10.46 -0.57
N LEU A 109 -7.16 11.14 -0.73
CA LEU A 109 -8.17 11.25 0.33
C LEU A 109 -8.79 9.90 0.70
N LYS A 110 -8.92 8.99 -0.27
CA LYS A 110 -9.46 7.64 -0.07
C LYS A 110 -8.53 6.65 -0.76
N GLY A 111 -7.78 5.89 0.03
CA GLY A 111 -7.03 4.74 -0.46
C GLY A 111 -7.96 3.59 -0.88
N ARG A 112 -7.36 2.44 -1.23
CA ARG A 112 -8.11 1.22 -1.58
C ARG A 112 -9.23 0.90 -0.56
N PRO A 113 -10.45 0.51 -1.00
CA PRO A 113 -10.82 0.08 -2.36
C PRO A 113 -11.19 1.21 -3.35
N SER A 114 -11.05 2.48 -2.96
CA SER A 114 -11.24 3.60 -3.89
C SER A 114 -10.26 3.53 -5.08
N PRO A 115 -10.67 3.97 -6.29
CA PRO A 115 -9.79 4.03 -7.45
C PRO A 115 -8.78 5.18 -7.40
N ALA A 116 -8.83 6.05 -6.38
CA ALA A 116 -8.08 7.31 -6.36
C ALA A 116 -6.57 7.16 -6.60
N GLN A 117 -5.92 6.13 -6.03
CA GLN A 117 -4.48 5.91 -6.25
C GLN A 117 -4.16 5.49 -7.70
N ALA A 118 -5.06 4.73 -8.34
CA ALA A 118 -4.90 4.33 -9.73
C ALA A 118 -5.14 5.53 -10.66
N LEU A 119 -6.18 6.33 -10.39
CA LEU A 119 -6.45 7.56 -11.13
C LEU A 119 -5.31 8.58 -10.99
N ALA A 120 -4.70 8.70 -9.81
CA ALA A 120 -3.53 9.54 -9.61
C ALA A 120 -2.34 9.11 -10.50
N ASN A 121 -2.13 7.81 -10.72
CA ASN A 121 -1.13 7.33 -11.69
C ASN A 121 -1.51 7.70 -13.13
N VAL A 122 -2.77 7.52 -13.52
CA VAL A 122 -3.25 7.87 -14.87
C VAL A 122 -2.99 9.34 -15.18
N ILE A 123 -3.31 10.23 -14.24
CA ILE A 123 -3.04 11.67 -14.36
C ILE A 123 -1.53 11.94 -14.42
N ALA A 124 -0.76 11.41 -13.47
CA ALA A 124 0.69 11.66 -13.38
C ALA A 124 1.46 11.14 -14.61
N LEU A 125 0.99 10.03 -15.20
CA LEU A 125 1.58 9.45 -16.40
C LEU A 125 1.04 10.06 -17.70
N GLY A 126 0.06 10.97 -17.63
CA GLY A 126 -0.53 11.62 -18.81
C GLY A 126 -1.16 10.60 -19.76
N LEU A 127 -2.03 9.73 -19.23
CA LEU A 127 -2.77 8.75 -20.00
C LEU A 127 -4.20 9.25 -20.27
N ASP A 128 -4.62 9.21 -21.53
CA ASP A 128 -5.94 9.72 -21.95
C ASP A 128 -7.06 8.65 -21.88
N ASP A 129 -6.70 7.37 -21.96
CA ASP A 129 -7.64 6.25 -21.94
C ASP A 129 -7.49 5.41 -20.66
N PHE A 130 -8.42 5.60 -19.73
CA PHE A 130 -8.50 4.83 -18.50
C PHE A 130 -8.80 3.34 -18.77
N ALA A 131 -9.59 3.01 -19.79
CA ALA A 131 -9.96 1.63 -20.11
C ALA A 131 -8.80 0.83 -20.70
N ALA A 132 -7.79 1.51 -21.26
CA ALA A 132 -6.55 0.90 -21.72
C ALA A 132 -5.57 0.55 -20.58
N CYS A 133 -5.85 0.96 -19.34
CA CYS A 133 -5.00 0.67 -18.20
C CYS A 133 -5.29 -0.71 -17.60
N VAL A 134 -4.22 -1.48 -17.34
CA VAL A 134 -4.32 -2.77 -16.63
C VAL A 134 -3.88 -2.59 -15.18
N LYS A 135 -4.74 -2.97 -14.23
CA LYS A 135 -4.40 -3.02 -12.80
C LYS A 135 -4.15 -4.47 -12.38
N VAL A 136 -2.94 -4.74 -11.90
CA VAL A 136 -2.56 -6.02 -11.28
C VAL A 136 -2.56 -5.85 -9.76
N ASP A 137 -3.17 -6.77 -9.01
CA ASP A 137 -3.23 -6.78 -7.54
C ASP A 137 -3.30 -8.23 -7.03
N ASP A 138 -2.74 -8.50 -5.86
CA ASP A 138 -2.67 -9.82 -5.22
C ASP A 138 -3.72 -10.00 -4.10
N THR A 139 -4.62 -9.02 -3.92
CA THR A 139 -5.62 -9.00 -2.85
C THR A 139 -7.02 -8.69 -3.32
#